data_AF-A0A965MTJ8-F1
#
_entry.id   AF-A0A965MTJ8-F1
#
_cell.length_a   1.000
_cell.length_b   1.000
_cell.length_c   1.000
_cell.angle_alpha   90.00
_cell.angle_beta   90.00
_cell.angle_gamma   90.00
#
_symmetry.space_group_name_H-M   'P 1'
#
loop_
_entity.id
_entity.type
_entity.pdbx_description
1 polymer ?
#
loop_
_entity_poly.entity_id
_entity_poly.type
_entity_poly.pdbx_seq_one_letter_code
_entity_poly.pdbx_strand_id
1 'polypeptide(L)'
;AGFDVPRSLWNMTTQSVKALGSFPVKIYDLGKSLVTNQPRDIYGPVSVVGVVNIGGQMTADGVPWRESALNLLGLLASLNLFLFLFNLIPLPPLDGGHVAGAVWEGIRRRWARMSGRANPGPVDTAAMLPIAYVAASVLLLMSLVVIVADIIKPVHLPG
;
A
#
# COMPACT_ATOMS: atom_id res chain seq x y z
N ALA A 1 3.95 26.35 22.40
CA ALA A 1 4.19 25.64 21.13
C ALA A 1 5.30 24.61 21.37
N GLY A 2 4.93 23.38 21.73
CA GLY A 2 5.86 22.27 21.97
C GLY A 2 5.46 21.13 21.06
N PHE A 3 6.42 20.62 20.31
CA PHE A 3 6.26 19.70 19.19
C PHE A 3 5.72 18.33 19.63
N ASP A 4 4.42 18.10 19.48
CA ASP A 4 3.80 16.76 19.46
C ASP A 4 4.10 16.00 18.15
N VAL A 5 5.22 16.33 17.48
CA VAL A 5 5.69 15.65 16.26
C VAL A 5 5.80 14.14 16.48
N PRO A 6 6.33 13.62 17.61
CA PRO A 6 6.36 12.18 17.85
C PRO A 6 4.96 11.56 17.88
N ARG A 7 3.99 12.25 18.49
CA ARG A 7 2.61 11.78 18.61
C ARG A 7 1.86 11.86 17.27
N SER A 8 2.14 12.88 16.48
CA SER A 8 1.61 13.02 15.12
C SER A 8 2.16 11.93 14.20
N LEU A 9 3.47 11.69 14.21
CA LEU A 9 4.09 10.61 13.45
C LEU A 9 3.54 9.24 13.87
N TRP A 10 3.36 9.02 15.18
CA TRP A 10 2.74 7.80 15.70
C TRP A 10 1.30 7.62 15.21
N ASN A 11 0.50 8.68 15.26
CA ASN A 11 -0.88 8.65 14.79
C ASN A 11 -0.95 8.42 13.27
N MET A 12 -0.10 9.07 12.46
CA MET A 12 -0.02 8.85 11.02
C MET A 12 0.41 7.41 10.70
N THR A 13 1.38 6.86 11.44
CA THR A 13 1.84 5.48 11.29
C THR A 13 0.72 4.50 11.62
N THR A 14 0.07 4.66 12.76
CA THR A 14 -1.02 3.77 13.19
C THR A 14 -2.24 3.86 12.28
N GLN A 15 -2.58 5.04 11.77
CA GLN A 15 -3.63 5.22 10.76
C GLN A 15 -3.26 4.55 9.44
N SER A 16 -2.00 4.66 9.00
CA SER A 16 -1.52 4.00 7.78
C SER A 16 -1.59 2.47 7.90
N VAL A 17 -1.18 1.92 9.04
CA VAL A 17 -1.30 0.47 9.31
C VAL A 17 -2.76 0.02 9.33
N LYS A 18 -3.66 0.78 9.96
CA LYS A 18 -5.11 0.50 9.94
C LYS A 18 -5.70 0.61 8.53
N ALA A 19 -5.25 1.59 7.73
CA ALA A 19 -5.67 1.73 6.34
C ALA A 19 -5.23 0.54 5.49
N LEU A 20 -3.99 0.05 5.67
CA LEU A 20 -3.50 -1.17 5.03
C LEU A 20 -4.32 -2.40 5.43
N GLY A 21 -4.63 -2.56 6.72
CA GLY A 21 -5.44 -3.67 7.20
C GLY A 21 -6.89 -3.66 6.70
N SER A 22 -7.47 -2.47 6.50
CA SER A 22 -8.83 -2.30 5.94
C SER A 22 -8.87 -2.28 4.42
N PHE A 23 -7.71 -2.26 3.76
CA PHE A 23 -7.59 -2.15 2.31
C PHE A 23 -8.36 -3.24 1.53
N PRO A 24 -8.34 -4.53 1.95
CA PRO A 24 -9.09 -5.57 1.24
C PRO A 24 -10.61 -5.34 1.26
N VAL A 25 -11.14 -4.92 2.41
CA VAL A 25 -12.56 -4.62 2.58
C VAL A 25 -12.95 -3.43 1.72
N LYS A 26 -12.13 -2.38 1.72
CA LYS A 26 -12.38 -1.20 0.89
C LYS A 26 -12.38 -1.49 -0.62
N ILE A 27 -11.55 -2.43 -1.09
CA ILE A 27 -11.56 -2.85 -2.49
C ILE A 27 -12.85 -3.64 -2.82
N TYR A 28 -13.29 -4.50 -1.90
CA TYR A 28 -14.56 -5.20 -2.06
C TYR A 28 -15.75 -4.23 -2.13
N ASP A 29 -15.79 -3.26 -1.21
CA ASP A 29 -16.82 -2.21 -1.18
C ASP A 29 -16.79 -1.36 -2.46
N LEU A 30 -15.59 -1.05 -2.96
CA LEU A 30 -15.42 -0.36 -4.23
C LEU A 30 -16.01 -1.19 -5.38
N GLY A 31 -15.66 -2.48 -5.49
CA GLY A 31 -16.21 -3.37 -6.52
C GLY A 31 -17.74 -3.47 -6.44
N LYS A 32 -18.30 -3.58 -5.22
CA LYS A 32 -19.74 -3.57 -4.99
C LYS A 32 -20.39 -2.25 -5.40
N SER A 33 -19.74 -1.12 -5.15
CA SER A 33 -20.23 0.22 -5.52
C SER A 33 -20.31 0.44 -7.03
N LEU A 34 -19.46 -0.26 -7.81
CA LEU A 34 -19.52 -0.23 -9.27
C LEU A 34 -20.78 -0.89 -9.81
N VAL A 35 -21.17 -2.03 -9.23
CA VAL A 35 -22.36 -2.78 -9.65
C VAL A 35 -23.66 -2.18 -9.08
N THR A 36 -23.60 -1.64 -7.85
CA THR A 36 -24.80 -1.18 -7.11
C THR A 36 -25.10 0.32 -7.32
N ASN A 37 -24.30 1.02 -8.13
CA ASN A 37 -24.44 2.47 -8.35
C ASN A 37 -24.40 3.38 -7.10
N GLN A 38 -23.73 2.93 -6.05
CA GLN A 38 -23.49 3.73 -4.84
C GLN A 38 -22.49 4.88 -5.10
N PRO A 39 -22.56 5.98 -4.32
CA PRO A 39 -21.56 7.04 -4.36
C PRO A 39 -20.17 6.49 -4.03
N ARG A 40 -19.15 6.98 -4.74
CA ARG A 40 -17.78 6.55 -4.53
C ARG A 40 -17.21 7.17 -3.25
N ASP A 41 -16.59 6.37 -2.41
CA ASP A 41 -15.83 6.86 -1.25
C ASP A 41 -14.56 7.58 -1.73
N ILE A 42 -14.45 8.85 -1.36
CA ILE A 42 -13.28 9.71 -1.59
C ILE A 42 -12.04 9.28 -0.80
N TYR A 43 -12.21 8.51 0.27
CA TYR A 43 -11.11 7.87 1.03
C TYR A 43 -10.93 6.39 0.65
N GLY A 44 -11.53 5.97 -0.46
CA GLY A 44 -11.40 4.64 -1.02
C GLY A 44 -10.06 4.42 -1.74
N PRO A 45 -9.74 3.17 -2.12
CA PRO A 45 -8.58 2.84 -2.93
C PRO A 45 -8.63 3.60 -4.26
N VAL A 46 -7.48 4.10 -4.70
CA VAL A 46 -7.30 4.81 -5.97
C VAL A 46 -6.24 4.08 -6.78
N SER A 47 -6.48 3.90 -8.07
CA SER A 47 -5.52 3.28 -8.99
C SER A 47 -4.53 4.30 -9.50
N VAL A 48 -3.49 3.81 -10.19
CA VAL A 48 -2.54 4.66 -10.91
C VAL A 48 -3.25 5.63 -11.87
N VAL A 49 -4.34 5.19 -12.52
CA VAL A 49 -5.13 6.03 -13.43
C VAL A 49 -5.81 7.19 -12.68
N GLY A 50 -6.41 6.91 -11.51
CA GLY A 50 -7.02 7.94 -10.67
C GLY A 50 -5.99 8.91 -10.09
N VAL A 51 -4.80 8.43 -9.70
CA VAL A 51 -3.69 9.29 -9.26
C VAL A 51 -3.24 10.24 -10.36
N VAL A 52 -3.12 9.77 -11.61
CA VAL A 52 -2.81 10.62 -12.76
C VAL A 52 -3.89 11.67 -12.99
N ASN A 53 -5.17 11.30 -12.88
CA ASN A 53 -6.28 12.24 -13.00
C ASN A 53 -6.26 13.32 -11.90
N ILE A 54 -5.99 12.92 -10.64
CA ILE A 54 -5.83 13.85 -9.51
C ILE A 54 -4.64 14.78 -9.73
N GLY A 55 -3.51 14.25 -10.19
CA GLY A 55 -2.34 15.05 -10.54
C GLY A 55 -2.64 16.07 -11.63
N GLY A 56 -3.41 15.68 -12.65
CA GLY A 56 -3.87 16.60 -13.70
C GLY A 56 -4.77 17.73 -13.17
N GLN A 57 -5.70 17.40 -12.26
CA GLN A 57 -6.54 18.41 -11.59
C GLN A 57 -5.72 19.39 -10.76
N MET A 58 -4.63 18.94 -10.11
CA MET A 58 -3.72 19.79 -9.34
C MET A 58 -2.87 20.73 -10.20
N THR A 59 -2.80 20.50 -11.51
CA THR A 59 -2.08 21.33 -12.48
C THR A 59 -3.01 22.09 -13.43
N ALA A 60 -4.31 22.07 -13.17
CA ALA A 60 -5.31 22.73 -14.00
C ALA A 60 -5.14 24.27 -14.00
N ASP A 61 -5.74 24.91 -15.02
CA ASP A 61 -5.61 26.34 -15.28
C ASP A 61 -5.90 27.19 -14.03
N GLY A 62 -4.94 28.02 -13.65
CA GLY A 62 -5.06 28.95 -12.51
C GLY A 62 -4.10 28.69 -11.35
N VAL A 63 -3.45 27.51 -11.28
CA VAL A 63 -2.45 27.22 -10.25
C VAL A 63 -1.05 27.67 -10.70
N PRO A 64 -0.31 28.46 -9.88
CA PRO A 64 1.07 28.82 -10.19
C PRO A 64 1.97 27.59 -10.35
N TRP A 65 2.87 27.59 -11.34
CA TRP A 65 3.73 26.43 -11.66
C TRP A 65 4.53 25.89 -10.46
N ARG A 66 4.91 26.78 -9.53
CA ARG A 66 5.63 26.41 -8.30
C ARG A 66 4.75 25.60 -7.35
N GLU A 67 3.49 26.00 -7.19
CA GLU A 67 2.52 25.31 -6.34
C GLU A 67 2.13 23.96 -6.94
N SER A 68 1.89 23.94 -8.26
CA SER A 68 1.67 22.69 -9.02
C SER A 68 2.82 21.70 -8.82
N ALA A 69 4.07 22.17 -8.90
CA ALA A 69 5.24 21.33 -8.67
C ALA A 69 5.29 20.78 -7.23
N LEU A 70 4.99 21.60 -6.22
CA LEU A 70 4.95 21.16 -4.82
C LEU A 70 3.84 20.13 -4.57
N ASN A 71 2.65 20.33 -5.16
CA ASN A 71 1.53 19.41 -5.05
C ASN A 71 1.85 18.06 -5.72
N LEU A 72 2.42 18.08 -6.92
CA LEU A 72 2.86 16.87 -7.62
C LEU A 72 3.97 16.14 -6.85
N LEU A 73 4.93 16.86 -6.28
CA LEU A 73 5.96 16.28 -5.43
C LEU A 73 5.36 15.63 -4.17
N GLY A 74 4.36 16.26 -3.55
CA GLY A 74 3.62 15.69 -2.43
C GLY A 74 2.86 14.41 -2.81
N LEU A 75 2.20 14.41 -3.97
CA LEU A 75 1.53 13.24 -4.53
C LEU A 75 2.53 12.09 -4.75
N LEU A 76 3.64 12.37 -5.43
CA LEU A 76 4.72 11.39 -5.68
C LEU A 76 5.34 10.88 -4.37
N ALA A 77 5.53 11.75 -3.38
CA ALA A 77 6.02 11.35 -2.07
C ALA A 77 5.05 10.39 -1.37
N SER A 78 3.74 10.70 -1.40
CA SER A 78 2.71 9.81 -0.82
C SER A 78 2.61 8.47 -1.55
N LEU A 79 2.73 8.46 -2.87
CA LEU A 79 2.73 7.24 -3.68
C LEU A 79 3.95 6.37 -3.34
N ASN A 80 5.14 6.95 -3.29
CA ASN A 80 6.36 6.22 -2.94
C ASN A 80 6.32 5.68 -1.50
N LEU A 81 5.77 6.46 -0.56
CA LEU A 81 5.55 5.99 0.82
C LEU A 81 4.57 4.80 0.85
N PHE A 82 3.47 4.86 0.09
CA PHE A 82 2.53 3.76 -0.02
C PHE A 82 3.19 2.51 -0.63
N LEU A 83 3.94 2.65 -1.72
CA LEU A 83 4.68 1.55 -2.34
C LEU A 83 5.70 0.93 -1.38
N PHE A 84 6.41 1.76 -0.63
CA PHE A 84 7.33 1.31 0.41
C PHE A 84 6.62 0.49 1.49
N LEU A 85 5.50 0.99 2.03
CA LEU A 85 4.73 0.29 3.06
C LEU A 85 4.08 -0.99 2.52
N PHE A 86 3.57 -0.95 1.29
CA PHE A 86 3.00 -2.10 0.61
C PHE A 86 4.07 -3.18 0.39
N ASN A 87 5.26 -2.80 -0.07
CA ASN A 87 6.39 -3.71 -0.21
C ASN A 87 6.85 -4.30 1.13
N LEU A 88 6.54 -3.68 2.27
CA LEU A 88 6.87 -4.22 3.59
C LEU A 88 5.90 -5.33 4.05
N ILE A 89 4.76 -5.51 3.38
CA ILE A 89 3.80 -6.57 3.72
C ILE A 89 4.47 -7.93 3.46
N PRO A 90 4.39 -8.89 4.41
CA PRO A 90 5.06 -10.19 4.33
C PRO A 90 4.32 -11.16 3.38
N LEU A 91 4.17 -10.77 2.12
CA LEU A 91 3.65 -11.61 1.04
C LEU A 91 4.80 -12.02 0.13
N PRO A 92 4.83 -13.26 -0.39
CA PRO A 92 5.89 -13.71 -1.30
C PRO A 92 6.15 -12.83 -2.54
N PRO A 93 5.13 -12.25 -3.23
CA PRO A 93 5.37 -11.33 -4.35
C PRO A 93 5.86 -9.93 -3.92
N LEU A 94 5.90 -9.64 -2.62
CA LEU A 94 6.35 -8.36 -2.07
C LEU A 94 7.71 -8.54 -1.38
N ASP A 95 8.56 -7.52 -1.43
CA ASP A 95 9.91 -7.60 -0.88
C ASP A 95 9.95 -7.92 0.62
N GLY A 96 8.87 -7.60 1.34
CA GLY A 96 8.64 -7.88 2.75
C GLY A 96 8.61 -9.37 3.08
N GLY A 97 8.31 -10.25 2.11
CA GLY A 97 8.45 -11.69 2.28
C GLY A 97 9.90 -12.11 2.56
N HIS A 98 10.86 -11.50 1.87
CA HIS A 98 12.29 -11.73 2.08
C HIS A 98 12.75 -11.15 3.41
N VAL A 99 12.29 -9.94 3.74
CA VAL A 99 12.62 -9.29 5.03
C VAL A 99 12.04 -10.10 6.18
N ALA A 100 10.79 -10.55 6.11
CA ALA A 100 10.16 -11.38 7.13
C ALA A 100 10.88 -12.73 7.28
N GLY A 101 11.26 -13.37 6.17
CA GLY A 101 12.06 -14.60 6.18
C GLY A 101 13.43 -14.40 6.84
N ALA A 102 14.14 -13.32 6.50
CA ALA A 102 15.44 -12.98 7.07
C ALA A 102 15.35 -12.60 8.56
N VAL A 103 14.29 -11.88 8.96
CA VAL A 103 14.02 -11.56 10.36
C VAL A 103 13.72 -12.84 11.14
N TRP A 104 12.87 -13.72 10.61
CA TRP A 104 12.56 -15.01 11.23
C TRP A 104 13.80 -15.89 11.38
N GLU A 105 14.60 -16.00 10.32
CA GLU A 105 15.86 -16.73 10.35
C GLU A 105 16.86 -16.11 11.35
N GLY A 106 16.94 -14.78 11.39
CA GLY A 106 17.75 -14.04 12.36
C GLY A 106 17.34 -14.31 13.81
N ILE A 107 16.02 -14.33 14.09
CA ILE A 107 15.46 -14.68 15.41
C ILE A 107 15.79 -16.14 15.74
N ARG A 108 15.52 -17.07 14.83
CA ARG A 108 15.76 -18.51 15.03
C ARG A 108 17.24 -18.83 15.25
N ARG A 109 18.14 -18.18 14.50
CA ARG A 109 19.60 -18.29 14.68
C ARG A 109 20.08 -17.65 15.99
N ARG A 110 19.49 -16.52 16.42
CA ARG A 110 19.79 -15.93 17.74
C ARG A 110 19.33 -16.85 18.87
N TRP A 111 18.12 -17.41 18.78
CA TRP A 111 17.59 -18.31 19.78
C TRP A 111 18.35 -19.64 19.84
N ALA A 112 18.73 -20.21 18.70
CA ALA A 112 19.58 -21.41 18.63
C ALA A 112 20.95 -21.17 19.27
N ARG A 113 21.59 -20.02 18.99
CA ARG A 113 22.85 -19.62 19.66
C ARG A 113 22.70 -19.50 21.17
N MET A 114 21.63 -18.84 21.65
CA MET A 114 21.36 -18.72 23.08
C MET A 114 21.01 -20.05 23.75
N SER A 115 20.42 -21.00 23.01
CA SER A 115 20.02 -22.31 23.51
C SER A 115 21.07 -23.40 23.29
N GLY A 116 22.26 -23.06 22.77
CA GLY A 116 23.33 -24.03 22.45
C GLY A 116 22.97 -25.04 21.36
N ARG A 117 21.92 -24.80 20.56
CA ARG A 117 21.46 -25.72 19.51
C ARG A 117 22.10 -25.40 18.16
N ALA A 118 22.24 -26.43 17.33
CA ALA A 118 22.76 -26.29 15.97
C ALA A 118 21.95 -25.27 15.13
N ASN A 119 22.65 -24.56 14.24
CA ASN A 119 22.03 -23.53 13.42
C ASN A 119 20.88 -24.11 12.59
N PRO A 120 19.68 -23.50 12.65
CA PRO A 120 18.59 -23.90 11.80
C PRO A 120 18.89 -23.47 10.36
N GLY A 121 18.87 -24.44 9.44
CA GLY A 121 19.18 -24.22 8.02
C GLY A 121 18.21 -23.27 7.30
N PRO A 122 18.53 -22.91 6.04
CA PRO A 122 17.77 -21.95 5.25
C PRO A 122 16.31 -22.39 5.03
N VAL A 123 15.40 -21.42 4.93
CA VAL A 123 14.00 -21.68 4.59
C VAL A 123 13.91 -21.97 3.09
N ASP A 124 13.24 -23.06 2.71
CA ASP A 124 13.06 -23.45 1.31
C ASP A 124 12.04 -22.55 0.61
N THR A 125 12.55 -21.64 -0.23
CA THR A 125 11.74 -20.68 -1.00
C THR A 125 10.95 -21.36 -2.12
N ALA A 126 11.35 -22.53 -2.60
CA ALA A 126 10.67 -23.22 -3.70
C ALA A 126 9.27 -23.68 -3.29
N ALA A 127 9.09 -24.06 -2.02
CA ALA A 127 7.79 -24.40 -1.46
C ALA A 127 6.82 -23.20 -1.38
N MET A 128 7.31 -21.96 -1.46
CA MET A 128 6.49 -20.75 -1.42
C MET A 128 5.94 -20.32 -2.79
N LEU A 129 6.44 -20.88 -3.89
CA LEU A 129 5.99 -20.58 -5.27
C LEU A 129 4.46 -20.67 -5.46
N PRO A 130 3.75 -21.74 -5.04
CA PRO A 130 2.29 -21.81 -5.21
C PRO A 130 1.58 -20.69 -4.45
N ILE A 131 2.04 -20.35 -3.24
CA ILE A 131 1.49 -19.25 -2.44
C ILE A 131 1.78 -17.92 -3.13
N ALA A 132 2.97 -17.76 -3.72
CA ALA A 132 3.34 -16.56 -4.47
C ALA A 132 2.40 -16.34 -5.66
N TYR A 133 2.07 -17.38 -6.43
CA TYR A 133 1.13 -17.27 -7.55
C TYR A 133 -0.29 -16.92 -7.10
N VAL A 134 -0.76 -17.54 -6.02
CA VAL A 134 -2.08 -17.20 -5.45
C VAL A 134 -2.09 -15.74 -4.98
N ALA A 135 -1.10 -15.31 -4.21
CA ALA A 135 -1.01 -13.93 -3.75
C ALA A 135 -0.91 -12.93 -4.91
N ALA A 136 -0.06 -13.22 -5.91
CA ALA A 136 0.10 -12.37 -7.09
C ALA A 136 -1.21 -12.26 -7.91
N SER A 137 -1.93 -13.37 -8.10
CA SER A 137 -3.20 -13.36 -8.82
C SER A 137 -4.28 -12.55 -8.08
N VAL A 138 -4.35 -12.66 -6.74
CA VAL A 138 -5.26 -11.85 -5.91
C VAL A 138 -4.93 -10.37 -6.04
N LEU A 139 -3.65 -9.98 -5.92
CA LEU A 139 -3.22 -8.59 -6.06
C LEU A 139 -3.52 -8.03 -7.46
N LEU A 140 -3.33 -8.83 -8.50
CA LEU A 140 -3.64 -8.45 -9.88
C LEU A 140 -5.14 -8.23 -10.07
N LEU A 141 -5.98 -9.14 -9.59
CA LEU A 141 -7.44 -8.99 -9.63
C LEU A 141 -7.90 -7.73 -8.89
N MET A 142 -7.36 -7.50 -7.69
CA MET A 142 -7.66 -6.31 -6.91
C MET A 142 -7.27 -5.02 -7.66
N SER A 143 -6.07 -4.99 -8.24
CA SER A 143 -5.61 -3.87 -9.06
C SER A 143 -6.55 -3.60 -10.24
N LEU A 144 -6.97 -4.66 -10.94
CA LEU A 144 -7.89 -4.55 -12.07
C LEU A 144 -9.23 -3.92 -11.65
N VAL A 145 -9.78 -4.32 -10.50
CA VAL A 145 -11.04 -3.76 -9.96
C VAL A 145 -10.89 -2.25 -9.72
N VAL A 146 -9.81 -1.80 -9.10
CA VAL A 146 -9.60 -0.37 -8.80
C VAL A 146 -9.37 0.43 -10.09
N ILE A 147 -8.62 -0.11 -11.06
CA ILE A 147 -8.41 0.53 -12.36
C ILE A 147 -9.74 0.71 -13.09
N VAL A 148 -10.55 -0.35 -13.17
CA VAL A 148 -11.88 -0.29 -13.79
C VAL A 148 -12.77 0.70 -13.05
N ALA A 149 -12.68 0.74 -11.71
CA ALA A 149 -13.42 1.71 -10.92
C ALA A 149 -13.08 3.16 -11.29
N ASP A 150 -11.80 3.48 -11.45
CA ASP A 150 -11.33 4.83 -11.79
C ASP A 150 -11.71 5.25 -13.20
N ILE A 151 -11.75 4.31 -14.14
CA ILE A 151 -12.18 4.59 -15.51
C ILE A 151 -13.68 4.88 -15.58
N ILE A 152 -14.51 4.11 -14.87
CA ILE A 152 -15.98 4.25 -14.91
C ILE A 152 -16.46 5.38 -14.00
N LYS A 153 -15.85 5.53 -12.82
CA LYS A 153 -16.20 6.51 -11.78
C LYS A 153 -14.92 7.20 -11.27
N PRO A 154 -14.39 8.17 -12.03
CA PRO A 154 -13.17 8.87 -11.62
C PRO A 154 -13.38 9.61 -10.31
N VAL A 155 -12.35 9.57 -9.46
CA VAL A 155 -12.31 10.33 -8.21
C VAL A 155 -12.09 11.81 -8.52
N HIS A 156 -12.86 12.65 -7.83
CA HIS A 156 -12.74 14.11 -7.89
C HIS A 156 -12.42 14.60 -6.48
N LEU A 157 -11.49 15.55 -6.38
CA LEU A 157 -11.25 16.23 -5.12
C LEU A 157 -12.45 17.14 -4.82
N PRO A 158 -13.02 17.13 -3.59
CA PRO A 158 -13.94 18.18 -3.20
C PRO A 158 -13.21 19.52 -3.25
N GLY A 159 -13.76 20.48 -4.00
CA GLY A 159 -13.24 21.84 -4.13
C GLY A 159 -13.37 22.64 -2.84
#